data_AF-A0A838HCX9-F1
#
_entry.id   AF-A0A838HCX9-F1
#
_cell.length_a   1.000
_cell.length_b   1.000
_cell.length_c   1.000
_cell.angle_alpha   90.00
_cell.angle_beta   90.00
_cell.angle_gamma   90.00
#
_symmetry.space_group_name_H-M   'P 1'
#
loop_
_entity.id
_entity.type
_entity.pdbx_description
1 polymer ?
#
loop_
_entity_poly.entity_id
_entity_poly.type
_entity_poly.pdbx_seq_one_letter_code
_entity_poly.pdbx_strand_id
1 'polypeptide(L)'
;MKRMQAITRGAARATPLLVYPLCLSFVLLATLAWGGCSRGAEEKAGAPGSAGASADTGDAGDVENLEDGSAAFPGEEPAPEDSIPGASGAGGGDIDAATPPETSGAAGANTVAAGPASAGSADDVPWMEVDEAGRKVSFDIVAGSTSTNSAWNFNGYAEGDMTITVPVGWTVTMTFSNADGDVPHSLYVLDDAPPFETELPEQPDIPRAYSINLKNGIGAGKTDTLRFPVDKPGKYTMPCGVFGHAKAGMWDWLVVSEGARRPSVTFET
;
A
#
# COMPACT_ATOMS: atom_id res chain seq x y z
N MET A 1 -38.43 15.14 64.98
CA MET A 1 -38.62 15.32 63.53
C MET A 1 -37.47 14.64 62.79
N LYS A 2 -37.75 13.96 61.66
CA LYS A 2 -36.87 13.12 60.80
C LYS A 2 -36.50 11.74 61.34
N ARG A 3 -36.44 10.67 60.54
CA ARG A 3 -37.24 10.15 59.40
C ARG A 3 -36.69 8.72 59.24
N MET A 4 -37.53 7.69 59.27
CA MET A 4 -37.17 6.34 58.84
C MET A 4 -36.83 6.38 57.35
N GLN A 5 -35.77 5.68 56.93
CA GLN A 5 -35.62 5.24 55.54
C GLN A 5 -35.29 3.75 55.51
N ALA A 6 -36.12 3.08 54.73
CA ALA A 6 -36.19 1.65 54.54
C ALA A 6 -35.17 1.19 53.49
N ILE A 7 -34.76 -0.05 53.66
CA ILE A 7 -34.00 -0.87 52.72
C ILE A 7 -34.93 -1.29 51.59
N THR A 8 -34.56 -1.03 50.34
CA THR A 8 -35.17 -1.64 49.16
C THR A 8 -34.10 -2.24 48.27
N ARG A 9 -34.11 -3.58 48.18
CA ARG A 9 -33.45 -4.38 47.14
C ARG A 9 -34.33 -4.40 45.89
N GLY A 10 -33.72 -4.35 44.72
CA GLY A 10 -34.32 -4.66 43.42
C GLY A 10 -33.41 -4.17 42.31
N ALA A 11 -33.24 -4.81 41.16
CA ALA A 11 -33.65 -6.12 40.67
C ALA A 11 -32.71 -6.41 39.49
N ALA A 12 -32.20 -7.63 39.37
CA ALA A 12 -31.38 -8.05 38.24
C ALA A 12 -32.22 -8.05 36.96
N ARG A 13 -31.76 -7.36 35.91
CA ARG A 13 -32.36 -7.43 34.57
C ARG A 13 -31.77 -8.62 33.83
N ALA A 14 -32.64 -9.54 33.46
CA ALA A 14 -32.36 -10.66 32.57
C ALA A 14 -32.23 -10.17 31.12
N THR A 15 -31.16 -10.58 30.45
CA THR A 15 -30.93 -10.40 29.02
C THR A 15 -31.63 -11.53 28.25
N PRO A 16 -32.45 -11.25 27.21
CA PRO A 16 -33.05 -12.31 26.40
C PRO A 16 -32.05 -12.85 25.39
N LEU A 17 -31.95 -14.19 25.33
CA LEU A 17 -31.28 -14.95 24.29
C LEU A 17 -32.00 -14.74 22.94
N LEU A 18 -31.26 -14.25 21.95
CA LEU A 18 -31.73 -14.14 20.57
C LEU A 18 -31.56 -15.50 19.88
N VAL A 19 -32.68 -16.09 19.47
CA VAL A 19 -32.78 -17.34 18.72
C VAL A 19 -32.51 -17.03 17.24
N TYR A 20 -31.43 -17.56 16.67
CA TYR A 20 -31.19 -17.54 15.22
C TYR A 20 -31.90 -18.72 14.54
N PRO A 21 -32.74 -18.51 13.51
CA PRO A 21 -33.24 -19.61 12.70
C PRO A 21 -32.17 -20.07 11.69
N LEU A 22 -31.98 -21.39 11.62
CA LEU A 22 -31.28 -22.07 10.55
C LEU A 22 -31.91 -21.71 9.19
N CYS A 23 -31.12 -21.11 8.30
CA CYS A 23 -31.47 -21.05 6.89
C CYS A 23 -30.94 -22.32 6.21
N LEU A 24 -31.85 -23.28 6.00
CA LEU A 24 -31.64 -24.51 5.27
C LEU A 24 -32.05 -24.30 3.80
N SER A 25 -31.38 -25.04 2.89
CA SER A 25 -31.76 -25.29 1.48
C SER A 25 -31.27 -24.24 0.48
N PHE A 26 -30.82 -24.52 -0.76
CA PHE A 26 -30.97 -25.67 -1.65
C PHE A 26 -29.69 -25.77 -2.53
N VAL A 27 -29.10 -26.96 -2.67
CA VAL A 27 -28.19 -27.29 -3.77
C VAL A 27 -29.02 -27.99 -4.84
N LEU A 28 -29.23 -27.33 -5.98
CA LEU A 28 -29.87 -27.94 -7.14
C LEU A 28 -28.77 -28.60 -7.99
N LEU A 29 -28.76 -29.94 -8.02
CA LEU A 29 -28.04 -30.71 -9.04
C LEU A 29 -28.76 -30.54 -10.38
N ALA A 30 -28.07 -30.06 -11.40
CA ALA A 30 -28.49 -30.17 -12.78
C ALA A 30 -27.61 -31.21 -13.49
N THR A 31 -28.14 -32.41 -13.66
CA THR A 31 -27.71 -33.36 -14.69
C THR A 31 -28.82 -33.46 -15.72
N LEU A 32 -28.52 -33.27 -17.00
CA LEU A 32 -29.00 -34.14 -18.08
C LEU A 32 -28.34 -33.80 -19.41
N ALA A 33 -28.05 -34.88 -20.12
CA ALA A 33 -27.32 -34.97 -21.36
C ALA A 33 -28.25 -34.88 -22.59
N TRP A 34 -27.65 -34.48 -23.72
CA TRP A 34 -27.78 -35.02 -25.07
C TRP A 34 -29.16 -35.23 -25.73
N GLY A 35 -29.32 -34.62 -26.92
CA GLY A 35 -29.96 -35.28 -28.06
C GLY A 35 -30.81 -34.35 -28.94
N GLY A 36 -30.43 -34.20 -30.23
CA GLY A 36 -31.34 -33.63 -31.23
C GLY A 36 -30.70 -33.09 -32.51
N CYS A 37 -30.38 -33.98 -33.46
CA CYS A 37 -30.09 -33.68 -34.86
C CYS A 37 -31.17 -32.84 -35.56
N SER A 38 -30.78 -31.98 -36.50
CA SER A 38 -31.53 -31.74 -37.76
C SER A 38 -30.60 -31.18 -38.86
N ARG A 39 -30.60 -31.87 -40.02
CA ARG A 39 -30.13 -31.44 -41.35
C ARG A 39 -30.87 -30.16 -41.77
N GLY A 40 -30.44 -29.27 -42.65
CA GLY A 40 -29.32 -29.18 -43.60
C GLY A 40 -29.69 -28.11 -44.63
N ALA A 41 -28.71 -27.42 -45.23
CA ALA A 41 -28.82 -26.78 -46.54
C ALA A 41 -27.43 -26.25 -46.96
N GLU A 42 -26.99 -26.68 -48.13
CA GLU A 42 -25.81 -26.24 -48.85
C GLU A 42 -26.03 -24.83 -49.43
N GLU A 43 -25.00 -23.98 -49.44
CA GLU A 43 -24.76 -23.06 -50.56
C GLU A 43 -23.26 -22.73 -50.69
N LYS A 44 -22.77 -22.80 -51.93
CA LYS A 44 -21.39 -22.53 -52.37
C LYS A 44 -21.15 -21.04 -52.64
N ALA A 45 -20.01 -20.52 -52.20
CA ALA A 45 -19.13 -19.57 -52.90
C ALA A 45 -17.89 -19.37 -52.01
N GLY A 46 -16.65 -19.65 -52.43
CA GLY A 46 -15.88 -18.86 -53.39
C GLY A 46 -14.58 -18.42 -52.68
N ALA A 47 -13.46 -19.10 -52.96
CA ALA A 47 -12.14 -18.76 -52.44
C ALA A 47 -11.38 -17.88 -53.46
N PRO A 48 -10.51 -16.99 -52.97
CA PRO A 48 -9.20 -16.89 -53.60
C PRO A 48 -8.03 -16.72 -52.61
N GLY A 49 -6.86 -17.20 -53.03
CA GLY A 49 -5.59 -16.50 -52.79
C GLY A 49 -4.59 -17.16 -51.85
N SER A 50 -3.66 -17.93 -52.41
CA SER A 50 -2.39 -18.31 -51.78
C SER A 50 -1.22 -17.48 -52.32
N ALA A 51 -0.38 -16.96 -51.45
CA ALA A 51 1.06 -16.68 -51.61
C ALA A 51 1.57 -16.35 -50.19
N GLY A 52 2.66 -16.86 -49.62
CA GLY A 52 3.87 -17.48 -50.14
C GLY A 52 5.06 -16.80 -49.44
N ALA A 53 5.80 -17.51 -48.58
CA ALA A 53 7.19 -17.22 -48.14
C ALA A 53 7.56 -18.30 -47.09
N SER A 54 8.27 -19.35 -47.49
CA SER A 54 9.74 -19.45 -47.57
C SER A 54 10.38 -19.64 -46.20
N ALA A 55 10.82 -20.87 -45.98
CA ALA A 55 11.78 -21.25 -44.97
C ALA A 55 13.14 -20.62 -45.25
N ASP A 56 13.87 -20.30 -44.18
CA ASP A 56 15.33 -20.42 -44.15
C ASP A 56 15.74 -20.96 -42.77
N THR A 57 16.71 -21.85 -42.79
CA THR A 57 17.11 -22.77 -41.72
C THR A 57 18.58 -22.55 -41.40
N GLY A 58 18.93 -22.64 -40.12
CA GLY A 58 20.31 -22.62 -39.60
C GLY A 58 20.48 -21.45 -38.63
N ASP A 59 21.09 -21.59 -37.46
CA ASP A 59 22.20 -22.46 -37.12
C ASP A 59 22.21 -22.68 -35.60
N ALA A 60 22.58 -23.89 -35.21
CA ALA A 60 22.74 -24.28 -33.82
C ALA A 60 24.20 -24.03 -33.41
N GLY A 61 24.40 -23.19 -32.40
CA GLY A 61 25.72 -22.92 -31.81
C GLY A 61 25.63 -22.77 -30.30
N ASP A 62 26.13 -23.81 -29.62
CA ASP A 62 26.90 -23.76 -28.39
C ASP A 62 26.25 -23.31 -27.06
N VAL A 63 25.91 -24.35 -26.29
CA VAL A 63 25.81 -24.35 -24.82
C VAL A 63 27.18 -24.62 -24.21
N GLU A 64 27.85 -23.58 -23.72
CA GLU A 64 28.93 -23.71 -22.74
C GLU A 64 28.56 -22.87 -21.51
N ASN A 65 28.47 -23.56 -20.38
CA ASN A 65 28.31 -23.04 -19.03
C ASN A 65 29.71 -22.80 -18.43
N LEU A 66 29.74 -22.20 -17.24
CA LEU A 66 30.89 -21.91 -16.35
C LEU A 66 31.50 -20.52 -16.57
N GLU A 67 31.81 -19.68 -15.60
CA GLU A 67 31.67 -19.61 -14.13
C GLU A 67 32.23 -18.21 -13.76
N ASP A 68 31.92 -17.71 -12.56
CA ASP A 68 32.66 -16.63 -11.87
C ASP A 68 32.61 -15.20 -12.47
N GLY A 69 32.11 -14.27 -11.66
CA GLY A 69 32.17 -12.84 -11.93
C GLY A 69 31.55 -12.00 -10.84
N SER A 70 31.88 -12.28 -9.58
CA SER A 70 31.63 -11.34 -8.48
C SER A 70 32.51 -10.10 -8.70
N ALA A 71 31.96 -9.08 -9.35
CA ALA A 71 32.61 -7.77 -9.40
C ALA A 71 32.46 -7.09 -8.04
N ALA A 72 33.53 -7.19 -7.25
CA ALA A 72 33.77 -6.39 -6.07
C ALA A 72 33.76 -4.89 -6.46
N PHE A 73 32.96 -4.10 -5.74
CA PHE A 73 33.09 -2.64 -5.76
C PHE A 73 34.43 -2.25 -5.11
N PRO A 74 35.21 -1.33 -5.71
CA PRO A 74 36.40 -0.81 -5.07
C PRO A 74 36.02 -0.01 -3.83
N GLY A 75 36.70 -0.30 -2.71
CA GLY A 75 36.52 0.38 -1.44
C GLY A 75 36.97 1.84 -1.53
N GLU A 76 36.08 2.74 -1.17
CA GLU A 76 36.42 4.13 -0.86
C GLU A 76 36.94 4.16 0.59
N GLU A 77 38.16 4.64 0.80
CA GLU A 77 38.75 4.89 2.11
C GLU A 77 37.94 5.96 2.89
N PRO A 78 37.73 5.81 4.21
CA PRO A 78 37.10 6.85 5.01
C PRO A 78 38.05 8.04 5.22
N ALA A 79 37.51 9.25 5.03
CA ALA A 79 38.17 10.52 5.33
C ALA A 79 38.55 10.65 6.82
N PRO A 80 39.60 11.42 7.16
CA PRO A 80 40.15 11.47 8.50
C PRO A 80 39.26 12.24 9.49
N GLU A 81 39.21 11.69 10.70
CA GLU A 81 38.55 12.22 11.88
C GLU A 81 39.25 13.47 12.46
N ASP A 82 38.59 14.63 12.33
CA ASP A 82 39.01 15.86 12.99
C ASP A 82 38.68 15.81 14.50
N SER A 83 39.73 16.06 15.27
CA SER A 83 39.79 16.04 16.73
C SER A 83 39.03 17.22 17.35
N ILE A 84 38.13 16.96 18.31
CA ILE A 84 37.65 17.97 19.26
C ILE A 84 38.26 17.69 20.64
N PRO A 85 39.01 18.63 21.25
CA PRO A 85 39.57 18.45 22.57
C PRO A 85 38.51 18.66 23.66
N GLY A 86 38.56 17.81 24.69
CA GLY A 86 37.70 17.88 25.85
C GLY A 86 37.94 19.10 26.74
N ALA A 87 36.90 19.46 27.50
CA ALA A 87 37.02 20.24 28.71
C ALA A 87 36.11 19.64 29.79
N SER A 88 36.77 19.19 30.85
CA SER A 88 36.25 18.81 32.16
C SER A 88 35.55 19.97 32.88
N GLY A 89 34.54 19.67 33.69
CA GLY A 89 34.07 20.61 34.72
C GLY A 89 32.78 20.19 35.39
N ALA A 90 32.88 19.76 36.65
CA ALA A 90 31.80 19.31 37.52
C ALA A 90 30.91 20.44 38.05
N GLY A 91 29.67 20.11 38.42
CA GLY A 91 28.80 20.96 39.25
C GLY A 91 27.46 20.29 39.53
N GLY A 92 27.35 19.63 40.69
CA GLY A 92 26.11 19.04 41.18
C GLY A 92 25.08 20.07 41.64
N GLY A 93 23.83 19.65 41.65
CA GLY A 93 22.69 20.41 42.16
C GLY A 93 21.44 19.54 42.13
N ASP A 94 21.09 19.02 43.30
CA ASP A 94 19.96 18.17 43.60
C ASP A 94 18.63 18.85 43.23
N ILE A 95 17.72 18.12 42.56
CA ILE A 95 16.29 18.41 42.60
C ILE A 95 15.52 17.14 42.96
N ASP A 96 14.70 17.31 43.98
CA ASP A 96 13.99 16.29 44.72
C ASP A 96 13.03 15.44 43.88
N ALA A 97 12.90 14.21 44.34
CA ALA A 97 11.90 13.24 43.92
C ALA A 97 10.47 13.74 44.14
N ALA A 98 9.64 13.63 43.10
CA ALA A 98 8.19 13.51 43.27
C ALA A 98 7.57 12.72 42.10
N THR A 99 6.88 11.63 42.43
CA THR A 99 5.93 10.92 41.57
C THR A 99 4.92 10.21 42.50
N PRO A 100 3.64 10.01 42.15
CA PRO A 100 2.69 10.83 41.39
C PRO A 100 1.41 11.12 42.22
N PRO A 101 0.32 11.62 41.61
CA PRO A 101 -0.88 10.79 41.71
C PRO A 101 -1.52 10.51 40.35
N GLU A 102 -2.00 9.28 40.23
CA GLU A 102 -2.92 8.79 39.21
C GLU A 102 -4.25 9.53 39.29
N THR A 103 -4.77 10.00 38.14
CA THR A 103 -6.21 9.97 37.86
C THR A 103 -6.46 9.95 36.35
N SER A 104 -7.15 8.89 35.93
CA SER A 104 -7.86 8.66 34.67
C SER A 104 -8.49 9.92 34.06
N GLY A 105 -8.24 10.14 32.76
CA GLY A 105 -8.92 11.13 31.92
C GLY A 105 -8.81 10.74 30.45
N ALA A 106 -9.95 10.64 29.78
CA ALA A 106 -10.17 10.09 28.44
C ALA A 106 -9.21 10.60 27.35
N ALA A 107 -8.82 9.68 26.45
CA ALA A 107 -8.17 9.98 25.19
C ALA A 107 -9.04 10.95 24.37
N GLY A 108 -8.63 12.22 24.36
CA GLY A 108 -9.16 13.21 23.43
C GLY A 108 -8.65 12.91 22.04
N ALA A 109 -9.57 12.79 21.09
CA ALA A 109 -9.25 12.76 19.66
C ALA A 109 -8.44 14.01 19.32
N ASN A 110 -7.18 13.82 18.94
CA ASN A 110 -6.32 14.90 18.49
C ASN A 110 -6.74 15.29 17.07
N THR A 111 -7.69 16.21 16.95
CA THR A 111 -8.03 16.82 15.66
C THR A 111 -6.94 17.83 15.31
N VAL A 112 -5.96 17.41 14.52
CA VAL A 112 -5.07 18.34 13.84
C VAL A 112 -5.89 18.98 12.73
N ALA A 113 -6.06 20.31 12.78
CA ALA A 113 -6.68 21.05 11.70
C ALA A 113 -5.70 21.07 10.52
N ALA A 114 -5.99 20.25 9.50
CA ALA A 114 -5.30 20.31 8.21
C ALA A 114 -5.60 21.67 7.54
N GLY A 115 -4.62 22.20 6.80
CA GLY A 115 -4.84 23.33 5.90
C GLY A 115 -5.86 22.99 4.81
N PRO A 116 -6.18 23.91 3.90
CA PRO A 116 -7.11 23.62 2.81
C PRO A 116 -6.46 22.64 1.82
N ALA A 117 -6.54 21.33 2.10
CA ALA A 117 -6.16 20.29 1.16
C ALA A 117 -7.06 20.39 -0.08
N SER A 118 -6.46 20.40 -1.26
CA SER A 118 -7.21 20.35 -2.51
C SER A 118 -7.62 18.91 -2.77
N ALA A 119 -8.92 18.62 -2.71
CA ALA A 119 -9.45 17.31 -3.04
C ALA A 119 -9.71 17.20 -4.55
N GLY A 120 -9.01 16.28 -5.22
CA GLY A 120 -9.34 15.86 -6.58
C GLY A 120 -10.46 14.83 -6.54
N SER A 121 -11.52 15.03 -7.33
CA SER A 121 -12.47 13.95 -7.58
C SER A 121 -11.81 12.90 -8.47
N ALA A 122 -12.35 11.68 -8.52
CA ALA A 122 -11.69 10.62 -9.27
C ALA A 122 -11.51 10.91 -10.77
N ASP A 123 -12.37 11.75 -11.34
CA ASP A 123 -12.29 12.19 -12.73
C ASP A 123 -11.20 13.24 -12.97
N ASP A 124 -10.68 13.86 -11.90
CA ASP A 124 -9.64 14.91 -11.95
C ASP A 124 -8.22 14.34 -11.78
N VAL A 125 -8.09 13.05 -11.45
CA VAL A 125 -6.81 12.39 -11.18
C VAL A 125 -6.51 11.43 -12.34
N PRO A 126 -5.72 11.86 -13.35
CA PRO A 126 -5.58 11.12 -14.61
C PRO A 126 -4.88 9.76 -14.48
N TRP A 127 -4.22 9.51 -13.36
CA TRP A 127 -3.54 8.26 -13.01
C TRP A 127 -4.37 7.38 -12.08
N MET A 128 -5.66 7.69 -11.86
CA MET A 128 -6.60 6.85 -11.10
C MET A 128 -7.76 6.41 -11.98
N GLU A 129 -8.11 5.12 -11.92
CA GLU A 129 -9.29 4.57 -12.57
C GLU A 129 -10.20 3.89 -11.54
N VAL A 130 -11.52 4.14 -11.61
CA VAL A 130 -12.50 3.65 -10.65
C VAL A 130 -13.53 2.74 -11.31
N ASP A 131 -13.61 1.49 -10.87
CA ASP A 131 -14.69 0.53 -11.18
C ASP A 131 -15.60 0.42 -9.94
N GLU A 132 -16.62 1.27 -9.89
CA GLU A 132 -17.56 1.29 -8.75
C GLU A 132 -18.37 0.01 -8.61
N ALA A 133 -18.81 -0.56 -9.73
CA ALA A 133 -19.64 -1.77 -9.73
C ALA A 133 -18.85 -2.98 -9.21
N GLY A 134 -17.57 -3.07 -9.59
CA GLY A 134 -16.64 -4.09 -9.12
C GLY A 134 -15.99 -3.77 -7.78
N ARG A 135 -16.17 -2.56 -7.22
CA ARG A 135 -15.45 -2.02 -6.05
C ARG A 135 -13.93 -2.17 -6.21
N LYS A 136 -13.40 -1.65 -7.32
CA LYS A 136 -11.97 -1.67 -7.62
C LYS A 136 -11.49 -0.27 -7.95
N VAL A 137 -10.25 0.00 -7.58
CA VAL A 137 -9.53 1.20 -7.98
C VAL A 137 -8.15 0.80 -8.47
N SER A 138 -7.73 1.41 -9.57
CA SER A 138 -6.38 1.28 -10.12
C SER A 138 -5.66 2.61 -10.01
N PHE A 139 -4.38 2.58 -9.68
CA PHE A 139 -3.50 3.73 -9.63
C PHE A 139 -2.22 3.47 -10.41
N ASP A 140 -1.79 4.43 -11.22
CA ASP A 140 -0.42 4.46 -11.74
C ASP A 140 0.44 5.28 -10.77
N ILE A 141 1.43 4.62 -10.15
CA ILE A 141 2.35 5.20 -9.19
C ILE A 141 3.75 5.21 -9.81
N VAL A 142 4.34 6.38 -9.97
CA VAL A 142 5.59 6.62 -10.66
C VAL A 142 6.59 7.20 -9.67
N ALA A 143 7.63 6.43 -9.33
CA ALA A 143 8.77 6.96 -8.59
C ALA A 143 9.60 7.90 -9.49
N GLY A 144 10.06 9.01 -8.94
CA GLY A 144 10.96 9.93 -9.64
C GLY A 144 10.37 10.60 -10.87
N SER A 145 9.06 10.86 -10.87
CA SER A 145 8.39 11.51 -12.01
C SER A 145 8.73 13.00 -12.16
N THR A 146 9.25 13.63 -11.11
CA THR A 146 9.68 15.03 -11.08
C THR A 146 10.97 15.19 -10.27
N SER A 147 11.57 16.38 -10.25
CA SER A 147 12.73 16.69 -9.40
C SER A 147 12.40 16.99 -7.93
N THR A 148 11.12 16.95 -7.53
CA THR A 148 10.71 17.13 -6.12
C THR A 148 11.42 16.12 -5.22
N ASN A 149 11.85 16.58 -4.04
CA ASN A 149 12.62 15.78 -3.08
C ASN A 149 13.82 15.05 -3.71
N SER A 150 14.58 15.73 -4.58
CA SER A 150 15.71 15.12 -5.30
C SER A 150 15.32 13.88 -6.13
N ALA A 151 14.14 13.92 -6.76
CA ALA A 151 13.50 12.80 -7.45
C ALA A 151 13.00 11.65 -6.56
N TRP A 152 13.09 11.77 -5.23
CA TRP A 152 12.59 10.76 -4.30
C TRP A 152 11.14 11.05 -3.92
N ASN A 153 10.26 10.88 -4.90
CA ASN A 153 8.83 11.17 -4.82
C ASN A 153 8.00 10.07 -5.50
N PHE A 154 6.72 9.98 -5.14
CA PHE A 154 5.71 9.25 -5.91
C PHE A 154 4.79 10.26 -6.59
N ASN A 155 4.67 10.18 -7.92
CA ASN A 155 3.85 11.08 -8.72
C ASN A 155 4.16 12.58 -8.51
N GLY A 156 5.37 12.92 -8.06
CA GLY A 156 5.79 14.28 -7.76
C GLY A 156 5.59 14.71 -6.31
N TYR A 157 5.01 13.85 -5.45
CA TYR A 157 4.72 14.11 -4.04
C TYR A 157 5.63 13.32 -3.11
N ALA A 158 5.91 13.90 -1.95
CA ALA A 158 6.78 13.34 -0.93
C ALA A 158 6.35 13.88 0.45
N GLU A 159 6.94 13.35 1.52
CA GLU A 159 6.73 13.82 2.89
C GLU A 159 5.26 13.85 3.35
N GLY A 160 4.41 13.02 2.72
CA GLY A 160 2.99 12.95 3.03
C GLY A 160 2.11 13.96 2.31
N ASP A 161 2.63 14.66 1.30
CA ASP A 161 1.88 15.66 0.54
C ASP A 161 0.76 15.06 -0.30
N MET A 162 0.79 13.74 -0.61
CA MET A 162 -0.32 13.04 -1.25
C MET A 162 -1.02 12.09 -0.28
N THR A 163 -2.36 12.12 -0.29
CA THR A 163 -3.18 11.12 0.41
C THR A 163 -4.16 10.48 -0.56
N ILE A 164 -4.03 9.17 -0.74
CA ILE A 164 -5.01 8.34 -1.43
C ILE A 164 -6.03 7.81 -0.42
N THR A 165 -7.32 8.04 -0.63
CA THR A 165 -8.39 7.47 0.20
C THR A 165 -9.17 6.42 -0.58
N VAL A 166 -9.35 5.24 -0.01
CA VAL A 166 -10.09 4.12 -0.61
C VAL A 166 -11.15 3.62 0.39
N PRO A 167 -12.38 3.31 -0.03
CA PRO A 167 -13.36 2.71 0.88
C PRO A 167 -12.97 1.29 1.32
N VAL A 168 -13.31 0.92 2.56
CA VAL A 168 -13.16 -0.46 3.05
C VAL A 168 -13.88 -1.46 2.13
N GLY A 169 -13.25 -2.62 1.91
CA GLY A 169 -13.79 -3.73 1.11
C GLY A 169 -13.62 -3.56 -0.40
N TRP A 170 -12.81 -2.59 -0.83
CA TRP A 170 -12.40 -2.42 -2.22
C TRP A 170 -11.12 -3.21 -2.52
N THR A 171 -10.90 -3.51 -3.80
CA THR A 171 -9.61 -4.01 -4.29
C THR A 171 -8.80 -2.87 -4.88
N VAL A 172 -7.58 -2.70 -4.40
CA VAL A 172 -6.61 -1.75 -4.93
C VAL A 172 -5.67 -2.46 -5.90
N THR A 173 -5.43 -1.85 -7.05
CA THR A 173 -4.35 -2.20 -7.97
C THR A 173 -3.42 -1.00 -8.10
N MET A 174 -2.13 -1.19 -7.91
CA MET A 174 -1.12 -0.15 -8.12
C MET A 174 -0.15 -0.64 -9.19
N THR A 175 -0.08 0.04 -10.32
CA THR A 175 0.97 -0.12 -11.32
C THR A 175 2.12 0.78 -10.90
N PHE A 176 3.16 0.20 -10.29
CA PHE A 176 4.33 0.93 -9.84
C PHE A 176 5.38 0.96 -10.94
N SER A 177 5.91 2.14 -11.29
CA SER A 177 7.01 2.29 -12.25
C SER A 177 8.10 3.20 -11.69
N ASN A 178 9.34 2.98 -12.13
CA ASN A 178 10.46 3.83 -11.76
C ASN A 178 10.92 4.69 -12.95
N ALA A 179 10.70 6.01 -12.87
CA ALA A 179 11.15 6.98 -13.86
C ALA A 179 12.50 7.62 -13.50
N ASP A 180 13.02 7.40 -12.29
CA ASP A 180 14.38 7.81 -11.92
C ASP A 180 15.40 7.02 -12.75
N GLY A 181 16.33 7.74 -13.38
CA GLY A 181 17.34 7.16 -14.27
C GLY A 181 18.50 6.50 -13.53
N ASP A 182 18.72 6.88 -12.27
CA ASP A 182 19.94 6.56 -11.52
C ASP A 182 19.64 5.78 -10.23
N VAL A 183 18.47 5.98 -9.63
CA VAL A 183 18.13 5.43 -8.31
C VAL A 183 17.03 4.35 -8.42
N PRO A 184 17.28 3.12 -7.92
CA PRO A 184 16.23 2.12 -7.77
C PRO A 184 15.22 2.50 -6.69
N HIS A 185 13.93 2.32 -6.97
CA HIS A 185 12.84 2.59 -6.03
C HIS A 185 11.93 1.38 -5.87
N SER A 186 11.24 1.30 -4.73
CA SER A 186 10.19 0.34 -4.45
C SER A 186 8.96 1.05 -3.89
N LEU A 187 7.85 0.34 -3.80
CA LEU A 187 6.62 0.82 -3.18
C LEU A 187 6.14 -0.20 -2.16
N TYR A 188 5.75 0.29 -0.99
CA TYR A 188 5.30 -0.53 0.12
C TYR A 188 4.09 0.11 0.78
N VAL A 189 3.14 -0.67 1.30
CA VAL A 189 2.02 -0.19 2.12
C VAL A 189 2.06 -0.91 3.46
N LEU A 190 2.09 -0.13 4.55
CA LEU A 190 2.24 -0.65 5.91
C LEU A 190 1.60 0.26 6.97
N ASP A 191 1.34 -0.31 8.13
CA ASP A 191 0.75 0.35 9.31
C ASP A 191 1.86 0.86 10.25
N ASP A 192 2.68 1.76 9.73
CA ASP A 192 3.72 2.49 10.45
C ASP A 192 3.71 3.95 10.00
N ALA A 193 4.38 4.81 10.74
CA ALA A 193 4.36 6.25 10.53
C ALA A 193 5.78 6.85 10.60
N PRO A 194 6.04 7.94 9.88
CA PRO A 194 7.28 8.70 10.02
C PRO A 194 7.47 9.23 11.46
N PRO A 195 8.73 9.45 11.91
CA PRO A 195 9.95 9.34 11.12
C PRO A 195 10.43 7.89 10.94
N PHE A 196 10.83 7.54 9.70
CA PHE A 196 11.38 6.23 9.37
C PHE A 196 12.89 6.19 9.67
N GLU A 197 13.27 5.95 10.92
CA GLU A 197 14.68 6.00 11.34
C GLU A 197 15.46 4.71 11.08
N THR A 198 14.76 3.58 11.00
CA THR A 198 15.32 2.24 10.81
C THR A 198 14.90 1.63 9.49
N GLU A 199 15.45 0.46 9.17
CA GLU A 199 14.95 -0.36 8.05
C GLU A 199 13.47 -0.70 8.27
N LEU A 200 12.70 -0.67 7.18
CA LEU A 200 11.28 -1.02 7.21
C LEU A 200 11.09 -2.53 7.40
N PRO A 201 10.01 -2.97 8.07
CA PRO A 201 9.75 -4.38 8.29
C PRO A 201 9.60 -5.14 6.97
N GLU A 202 10.13 -6.36 6.88
CA GLU A 202 10.04 -7.15 5.64
C GLU A 202 8.63 -7.68 5.33
N GLN A 203 7.76 -7.76 6.34
CA GLN A 203 6.42 -8.35 6.22
C GLN A 203 5.35 -7.27 6.16
N PRO A 204 4.52 -7.22 5.11
CA PRO A 204 3.46 -6.23 5.00
C PRO A 204 2.34 -6.48 6.02
N ASP A 205 1.74 -5.42 6.53
CA ASP A 205 0.47 -5.51 7.28
C ASP A 205 -0.71 -5.89 6.38
N ILE A 206 -0.63 -5.54 5.09
CA ILE A 206 -1.59 -5.90 4.05
C ILE A 206 -0.94 -6.87 3.06
N PRO A 207 -1.36 -8.15 3.01
CA PRO A 207 -0.76 -9.13 2.13
C PRO A 207 -0.69 -8.65 0.67
N ARG A 208 0.50 -8.78 0.06
CA ARG A 208 0.82 -8.34 -1.32
C ARG A 208 0.77 -6.83 -1.59
N ALA A 209 0.70 -5.99 -0.57
CA ALA A 209 0.76 -4.55 -0.73
C ALA A 209 2.21 -4.02 -0.74
N TYR A 210 3.07 -4.65 -1.54
CA TYR A 210 4.47 -4.24 -1.75
C TYR A 210 4.94 -4.63 -3.15
N SER A 211 5.90 -3.88 -3.71
CA SER A 211 6.50 -4.17 -5.00
C SER A 211 7.55 -5.27 -4.89
N ILE A 212 7.85 -5.93 -6.00
CA ILE A 212 9.02 -6.81 -6.11
C ILE A 212 10.29 -6.08 -5.71
N ASN A 213 11.27 -6.85 -5.24
CA ASN A 213 12.59 -6.36 -4.81
C ASN A 213 12.51 -5.23 -3.77
N LEU A 214 11.56 -5.29 -2.84
CA LEU A 214 11.26 -4.24 -1.85
C LEU A 214 12.50 -3.50 -1.28
N LYS A 215 13.51 -4.24 -0.81
CA LYS A 215 14.73 -3.65 -0.20
C LYS A 215 15.69 -3.01 -1.21
N ASN A 216 15.74 -3.55 -2.42
CA ASN A 216 16.72 -3.16 -3.45
C ASN A 216 16.11 -2.26 -4.53
N GLY A 217 14.79 -2.15 -4.59
CA GLY A 217 14.06 -1.44 -5.62
C GLY A 217 14.04 -2.16 -6.98
N ILE A 218 13.28 -1.58 -7.90
CA ILE A 218 13.36 -1.86 -9.33
C ILE A 218 14.10 -0.70 -10.00
N GLY A 219 14.94 -1.01 -10.99
CA GLY A 219 15.73 0.00 -11.71
C GLY A 219 14.90 0.83 -12.70
N ALA A 220 15.57 1.78 -13.35
CA ALA A 220 14.98 2.71 -14.31
C ALA A 220 14.14 2.03 -15.39
N GLY A 221 12.97 2.60 -15.66
CA GLY A 221 12.02 2.16 -16.69
C GLY A 221 11.36 0.80 -16.41
N LYS A 222 11.57 0.21 -15.22
CA LYS A 222 10.91 -1.03 -14.80
C LYS A 222 9.57 -0.73 -14.15
N THR A 223 8.69 -1.72 -14.23
CA THR A 223 7.34 -1.67 -13.70
C THR A 223 7.06 -2.94 -12.91
N ASP A 224 6.22 -2.81 -11.88
CA ASP A 224 5.61 -3.92 -11.16
C ASP A 224 4.12 -3.62 -10.89
N THR A 225 3.35 -4.65 -10.55
CA THR A 225 1.92 -4.49 -10.24
C THR A 225 1.57 -5.15 -8.92
N LEU A 226 1.11 -4.32 -7.99
CA LEU A 226 0.63 -4.72 -6.68
C LEU A 226 -0.90 -4.80 -6.74
N ARG A 227 -1.48 -5.85 -6.16
CA ARG A 227 -2.93 -5.99 -6.07
C ARG A 227 -3.34 -6.64 -4.76
N PHE A 228 -4.16 -5.94 -4.00
CA PHE A 228 -4.54 -6.33 -2.65
C PHE A 228 -5.94 -5.79 -2.28
N PRO A 229 -6.71 -6.50 -1.45
CA PRO A 229 -7.93 -5.96 -0.85
C PRO A 229 -7.60 -5.04 0.33
N VAL A 230 -8.46 -4.05 0.59
CA VAL A 230 -8.38 -3.16 1.75
C VAL A 230 -9.54 -3.41 2.72
N ASP A 231 -9.42 -4.45 3.53
CA ASP A 231 -10.51 -4.92 4.41
C ASP A 231 -10.47 -4.36 5.84
N LYS A 232 -9.37 -3.67 6.20
CA LYS A 232 -9.18 -3.07 7.52
C LYS A 232 -9.16 -1.55 7.37
N PRO A 233 -10.05 -0.80 8.05
CA PRO A 233 -9.95 0.64 8.08
C PRO A 233 -8.69 1.07 8.84
N GLY A 234 -8.07 2.14 8.36
CA GLY A 234 -6.81 2.60 8.94
C GLY A 234 -6.14 3.68 8.09
N LYS A 235 -5.14 4.33 8.68
CA LYS A 235 -4.24 5.25 7.98
C LYS A 235 -2.91 4.52 7.83
N TYR A 236 -2.60 4.12 6.61
CA TYR A 236 -1.37 3.45 6.22
C TYR A 236 -0.42 4.45 5.57
N THR A 237 0.86 4.14 5.59
CA THR A 237 1.87 4.85 4.79
C THR A 237 2.19 4.07 3.52
N MET A 238 2.64 4.81 2.50
CA MET A 238 3.16 4.30 1.25
C MET A 238 4.65 4.66 1.08
N PRO A 239 5.58 4.09 1.87
CA PRO A 239 6.99 4.44 1.76
C PRO A 239 7.72 3.70 0.63
N CYS A 240 8.85 4.27 0.19
CA CYS A 240 9.86 3.51 -0.53
C CYS A 240 10.60 2.56 0.43
N GLY A 241 10.65 1.27 0.06
CA GLY A 241 11.26 0.18 0.83
C GLY A 241 12.78 0.15 0.83
N VAL A 242 13.43 0.88 -0.08
CA VAL A 242 14.89 0.97 -0.15
C VAL A 242 15.40 1.75 1.07
N PHE A 243 16.42 1.19 1.73
CA PHE A 243 16.95 1.74 2.97
C PHE A 243 17.32 3.22 2.84
N GLY A 244 16.83 4.04 3.77
CA GLY A 244 17.08 5.48 3.81
C GLY A 244 16.15 6.34 2.94
N HIS A 245 15.44 5.79 1.95
CA HIS A 245 14.60 6.60 1.06
C HIS A 245 13.37 7.15 1.80
N ALA A 246 12.67 6.30 2.55
CA ALA A 246 11.56 6.73 3.41
C ALA A 246 12.02 7.73 4.49
N LYS A 247 13.20 7.52 5.07
CA LYS A 247 13.84 8.46 6.02
C LYS A 247 14.03 9.84 5.42
N ALA A 248 14.39 9.89 4.14
CA ALA A 248 14.60 11.12 3.38
C ALA A 248 13.31 11.66 2.75
N GLY A 249 12.13 11.25 3.22
CA GLY A 249 10.86 11.84 2.81
C GLY A 249 10.14 11.11 1.68
N MET A 250 10.64 9.99 1.16
CA MET A 250 9.97 9.27 0.08
C MET A 250 8.82 8.39 0.58
N TRP A 251 7.70 9.02 0.89
CA TRP A 251 6.49 8.36 1.36
C TRP A 251 5.27 9.27 1.22
N ASP A 252 4.10 8.65 1.08
CA ASP A 252 2.78 9.30 1.04
C ASP A 252 1.75 8.50 1.85
N TRP A 253 0.48 8.91 1.88
CA TRP A 253 -0.55 8.24 2.67
C TRP A 253 -1.51 7.39 1.84
N LEU A 254 -1.91 6.25 2.41
CA LEU A 254 -3.09 5.48 2.00
C LEU A 254 -4.08 5.41 3.16
N VAL A 255 -5.26 5.99 3.01
CA VAL A 255 -6.34 5.93 3.99
C VAL A 255 -7.40 4.93 3.53
N VAL A 256 -7.65 3.91 4.34
CA VAL A 256 -8.78 2.99 4.16
C VAL A 256 -9.93 3.45 5.04
N SER A 257 -11.01 3.90 4.44
CA SER A 257 -12.10 4.62 5.12
C SER A 257 -13.41 3.84 5.14
N GLU A 258 -14.03 3.70 6.31
CA GLU A 258 -15.40 3.16 6.45
C GLU A 258 -16.47 4.15 5.93
N GLY A 259 -16.17 5.44 5.90
CA GLY A 259 -17.10 6.51 5.55
C GLY A 259 -17.04 6.93 4.08
N ALA A 260 -15.94 6.64 3.39
CA ALA A 260 -15.78 6.95 1.97
C ALA A 260 -16.73 6.08 1.13
N ARG A 261 -17.34 6.68 0.11
CA ARG A 261 -18.20 5.96 -0.85
C ARG A 261 -17.52 5.71 -2.19
N ARG A 262 -16.50 6.50 -2.49
CA ARG A 262 -15.67 6.45 -3.70
C ARG A 262 -14.22 6.72 -3.33
N PRO A 263 -13.26 6.22 -4.11
CA PRO A 263 -11.86 6.62 -3.99
C PRO A 263 -11.69 8.11 -4.28
N SER A 264 -10.68 8.72 -3.65
CA SER A 264 -10.30 10.12 -3.88
C SER A 264 -8.82 10.33 -3.59
N VAL A 265 -8.26 11.41 -4.11
CA VAL A 265 -6.90 11.85 -3.78
C VAL A 265 -6.93 13.29 -3.30
N THR A 266 -6.24 13.58 -2.22
CA THR A 266 -6.02 14.95 -1.73
C THR A 266 -4.54 15.26 -1.74
N PHE A 267 -4.23 16.52 -2.04
CA PHE A 267 -2.87 17.04 -2.02
C PHE A 267 -2.78 18.16 -0.99
N GLU A 268 -1.76 18.09 -0.14
CA GLU A 268 -1.34 19.24 0.66
C GLU A 268 -0.62 20.24 -0.27
N THR A 269 -0.76 21.52 0.04
CA THR A 269 -0.24 22.65 -0.77
C THR A 269 0.66 23.54 0.05
#